data_AF-A0A561DWR4-F1
#
_entry.id   AF-A0A561DWR4-F1
#
_cell.length_a   1.000
_cell.length_b   1.000
_cell.length_c   1.000
_cell.angle_alpha   90.00
_cell.angle_beta   90.00
_cell.angle_gamma   90.00
#
_symmetry.space_group_name_H-M   'P 1'
#
loop_
_entity.id
_entity.type
_entity.pdbx_description
1 polymer ?
#
loop_
_entity_poly.entity_id
_entity_poly.type
_entity_poly.pdbx_seq_one_letter_code
_entity_poly.pdbx_strand_id
1 'polypeptide(L)'
;MSSPADSPPSLSSVIQKLLDKSPLDRFVKCVVDLTSVPPYKAPRVALLHVRFKEDAPSIRAFSDFLGNQAANYALSRRRRDAYQAQMASAENGDVSAAQELSRAVRKAFIEFRKANPSRASEVGEVLAYCVAVHHLQASQLIAKMALKTSNNMPVYGLDGIHASVVNGELNVFFLESKLAGTAASGTADYAESVSGFLKDDGQYEHEYGLVTSLGNLDVLEQADKDLMLNYLDVFGNPNAPKRERSVGVVCYSEVKHFANKLEVDDGPLSKHEDYFGELYKGDLNRHFTNLNNQLGVKGVDPNKCMVYLVAVPDIDELREMFYESIGIGSLDSDVPLTPPSATESAEV
;
A
#
# COMPACT_ATOMS: atom_id res chain seq x y z
N MET A 1 -28.80 -33.60 25.11
CA MET A 1 -27.63 -32.70 25.15
C MET A 1 -27.73 -31.81 23.94
N SER A 2 -28.25 -30.60 24.12
CA SER A 2 -28.28 -29.61 23.04
C SER A 2 -26.84 -29.15 22.82
N SER A 3 -26.35 -29.27 21.59
CA SER A 3 -25.09 -28.66 21.16
C SER A 3 -25.09 -27.18 21.55
N PRO A 4 -23.94 -26.57 21.91
CA PRO A 4 -23.90 -25.13 22.09
C PRO A 4 -24.26 -24.51 20.75
N ALA A 5 -25.30 -23.66 20.73
CA ALA A 5 -25.57 -22.83 19.57
C ALA A 5 -24.34 -21.93 19.40
N ASP A 6 -23.57 -22.15 18.34
CA ASP A 6 -22.46 -21.27 17.98
C ASP A 6 -23.02 -19.86 17.85
N SER A 7 -22.50 -18.93 18.66
CA SER A 7 -22.86 -17.53 18.54
C SER A 7 -22.51 -17.04 17.13
N PRO A 8 -23.37 -16.24 16.47
CA PRO A 8 -23.09 -15.76 15.13
C PRO A 8 -21.73 -15.04 15.11
N PRO A 9 -20.93 -15.21 14.04
CA PRO A 9 -19.59 -14.64 13.97
C PRO A 9 -19.66 -13.12 14.06
N SER A 10 -18.75 -12.51 14.81
CA SER A 10 -18.64 -11.05 14.86
C SER A 10 -17.86 -10.53 13.65
N LEU A 11 -18.27 -9.38 13.10
CA LEU A 11 -17.59 -8.77 11.95
C LEU A 11 -16.09 -8.58 12.20
N SER A 12 -15.71 -8.14 13.41
CA SER A 12 -14.31 -8.00 13.83
C SER A 12 -13.55 -9.32 13.75
N SER A 13 -14.14 -10.42 14.23
CA SER A 13 -13.49 -11.73 14.18
C SER A 13 -13.32 -12.25 12.75
N VAL A 14 -14.26 -11.95 11.84
CA VAL A 14 -14.17 -12.37 10.45
C VAL A 14 -13.08 -11.62 9.70
N ILE A 15 -13.06 -10.28 9.80
CA ILE A 15 -12.02 -9.45 9.16
C ILE A 15 -10.63 -9.84 9.68
N GLN A 16 -10.49 -10.16 10.96
CA GLN A 16 -9.21 -10.55 11.56
C GLN A 16 -8.64 -11.86 10.99
N LYS A 17 -9.47 -12.79 10.52
CA LYS A 17 -9.02 -14.03 9.84
C LYS A 17 -8.28 -13.72 8.52
N LEU A 18 -8.60 -12.59 7.90
CA LEU A 18 -7.99 -12.11 6.66
C LEU A 18 -6.81 -11.17 6.89
N LEU A 19 -6.54 -10.75 8.13
CA LEU A 19 -5.49 -9.76 8.42
C LEU A 19 -4.11 -10.42 8.33
N ASP A 20 -3.34 -10.00 7.32
CA ASP A 20 -1.92 -10.35 7.23
C ASP A 20 -1.09 -9.56 8.25
N LYS A 21 0.21 -9.86 8.34
CA LYS A 21 1.15 -9.09 9.18
C LYS A 21 2.19 -8.41 8.31
N SER A 22 2.54 -7.18 8.67
CA SER A 22 3.58 -6.40 8.01
C SER A 22 4.45 -5.72 9.07
N PRO A 23 5.75 -6.04 9.17
CA PRO A 23 6.70 -5.38 10.06
C PRO A 23 7.25 -4.07 9.46
N LEU A 24 6.37 -3.24 8.89
CA LEU A 24 6.72 -2.04 8.13
C LEU A 24 7.58 -1.06 8.95
N ASP A 25 7.29 -0.90 10.24
CA ASP A 25 7.99 -0.05 11.20
C ASP A 25 9.49 -0.35 11.36
N ARG A 26 9.93 -1.57 11.00
CA ARG A 26 11.35 -1.95 10.97
C ARG A 26 12.12 -1.33 9.80
N PHE A 27 11.42 -0.86 8.76
CA PHE A 27 12.01 -0.38 7.51
C PHE A 27 11.64 1.06 7.18
N VAL A 28 10.53 1.56 7.74
CA VAL A 28 10.19 3.00 7.75
C VAL A 28 9.88 3.47 9.17
N LYS A 29 10.22 4.73 9.48
CA LYS A 29 9.85 5.39 10.74
C LYS A 29 8.67 6.32 10.47
N CYS A 30 7.64 6.23 11.31
CA CYS A 30 6.55 7.19 11.33
C CYS A 30 6.89 8.32 12.31
N VAL A 31 7.07 9.54 11.79
CA VAL A 31 7.38 10.74 12.61
C VAL A 31 6.15 11.58 12.90
N VAL A 32 5.09 11.40 12.12
CA VAL A 32 3.74 11.92 12.36
C VAL A 32 2.74 10.83 12.00
N ASP A 33 1.96 10.37 12.97
CA ASP A 33 0.87 9.42 12.74
C ASP A 33 -0.44 10.14 12.42
N LEU A 34 -1.39 9.46 11.77
CA LEU A 34 -2.71 10.00 11.45
C LEU A 34 -3.51 10.45 12.68
N THR A 35 -3.17 9.95 13.87
CA THR A 35 -3.77 10.34 15.16
C THR A 35 -3.08 11.55 15.81
N SER A 36 -1.90 11.94 15.32
CA SER A 36 -1.07 13.01 15.91
C SER A 36 -1.60 14.41 15.62
N VAL A 37 -2.44 14.55 14.60
CA VAL A 37 -3.15 15.79 14.29
C VAL A 37 -4.48 15.78 15.06
N PRO A 38 -4.88 16.86 15.76
CA PRO A 38 -6.14 16.89 16.50
C PRO A 38 -7.30 16.40 15.60
N PRO A 39 -8.29 15.67 16.16
CA PRO A 39 -9.30 14.90 15.41
C PRO A 39 -10.21 15.72 14.47
N TYR A 40 -9.98 17.03 14.35
CA TYR A 40 -10.78 17.98 13.60
C TYR A 40 -10.06 18.59 12.39
N LYS A 41 -8.78 18.28 12.13
CA LYS A 41 -8.05 18.87 10.99
C LYS A 41 -7.90 17.84 9.85
N ALA A 42 -8.89 17.82 8.97
CA ALA A 42 -8.86 17.06 7.73
C ALA A 42 -8.14 17.84 6.60
N PRO A 43 -7.44 17.18 5.67
CA PRO A 43 -7.24 15.73 5.55
C PRO A 43 -6.27 15.19 6.60
N ARG A 44 -6.38 13.90 6.95
CA ARG A 44 -5.41 13.26 7.85
C ARG A 44 -4.12 12.97 7.09
N VAL A 45 -2.98 13.42 7.61
CA VAL A 45 -1.66 13.26 6.98
C VAL A 45 -0.70 12.59 7.95
N ALA A 46 -0.03 11.53 7.50
CA ALA A 46 1.06 10.87 8.19
C ALA A 46 2.36 11.07 7.41
N LEU A 47 3.47 11.18 8.14
CA LEU A 47 4.80 11.38 7.58
C LEU A 47 5.69 10.20 7.98
N LEU A 48 6.18 9.49 6.98
CA LEU A 48 7.04 8.32 7.11
C LEU A 48 8.31 8.53 6.31
N HIS A 49 9.42 7.97 6.78
CA HIS A 49 10.66 7.95 6.01
C HIS A 49 11.36 6.63 6.16
N VAL A 50 12.19 6.26 5.17
CA VAL A 50 13.02 5.07 5.29
C VAL A 50 13.93 5.14 6.52
N ARG A 51 14.12 4.01 7.19
CA ARG A 51 15.02 3.87 8.34
C ARG A 51 16.47 4.15 7.96
N PHE A 52 17.29 4.46 8.95
CA PHE A 52 18.73 4.69 8.75
C PHE A 52 19.56 3.51 9.23
N LYS A 53 20.70 3.30 8.57
CA LYS A 53 21.83 2.51 9.06
C LYS A 53 22.88 3.52 9.49
N GLU A 54 22.87 3.86 10.78
CA GLU A 54 23.68 4.93 11.36
C GLU A 54 23.44 6.28 10.67
N ASP A 55 24.27 6.66 9.69
CA ASP A 55 24.21 7.93 8.97
C ASP A 55 23.55 7.84 7.58
N ALA A 56 23.38 6.63 7.06
CA ALA A 56 22.88 6.40 5.71
C ALA A 56 21.42 5.92 5.68
N PRO A 57 20.56 6.44 4.78
CA PRO A 57 19.21 5.91 4.58
C PRO A 57 19.25 4.47 4.05
N SER A 58 18.49 3.56 4.66
CA SER A 58 18.48 2.12 4.36
C SER A 58 17.52 1.75 3.23
N ILE A 59 17.66 2.41 2.07
CA ILE A 59 16.77 2.18 0.92
C ILE A 59 16.77 0.73 0.44
N ARG A 60 17.94 0.08 0.40
CA ARG A 60 18.06 -1.34 0.01
C ARG A 60 17.33 -2.29 0.95
N ALA A 61 17.45 -2.08 2.27
CA ALA A 61 16.74 -2.92 3.24
C ALA A 61 15.22 -2.76 3.10
N PHE A 62 14.76 -1.55 2.78
CA PHE A 62 13.36 -1.26 2.51
C PHE A 62 12.88 -1.90 1.20
N SER A 63 13.65 -1.83 0.12
CA SER A 63 13.30 -2.49 -1.15
C SER A 63 13.22 -4.00 -1.00
N ASP A 64 14.19 -4.62 -0.32
CA ASP A 64 14.19 -6.07 -0.05
C ASP A 64 12.98 -6.48 0.81
N PHE A 65 12.62 -5.66 1.81
CA PHE A 65 11.40 -5.87 2.58
C PHE A 65 10.14 -5.82 1.70
N LEU A 66 10.00 -4.81 0.84
CA LEU A 66 8.85 -4.73 -0.07
C LEU A 66 8.82 -5.94 -1.02
N GLY A 67 9.98 -6.38 -1.53
CA GLY A 67 10.09 -7.61 -2.32
C GLY A 67 9.59 -8.84 -1.57
N ASN A 68 9.94 -8.99 -0.28
CA ASN A 68 9.44 -10.07 0.57
C ASN A 68 7.92 -10.01 0.82
N GLN A 69 7.33 -8.81 0.81
CA GLN A 69 5.89 -8.61 0.97
C GLN A 69 5.10 -8.77 -0.36
N ALA A 70 5.78 -8.81 -1.51
CA ALA A 70 5.16 -8.85 -2.82
C ALA A 70 4.19 -10.02 -3.01
N ALA A 71 4.50 -11.20 -2.43
CA ALA A 71 3.62 -12.36 -2.48
C ALA A 71 2.25 -12.11 -1.81
N ASN A 72 2.26 -11.42 -0.67
CA ASN A 72 1.05 -11.15 0.11
C ASN A 72 0.12 -10.15 -0.59
N TYR A 73 0.70 -9.18 -1.27
CA TYR A 73 -0.04 -8.23 -2.09
C TYR A 73 -0.54 -8.86 -3.39
N ALA A 74 0.33 -9.59 -4.11
CA ALA A 74 0.10 -9.94 -5.51
C ALA A 74 -0.79 -11.16 -5.72
N LEU A 75 -0.81 -12.10 -4.77
CA LEU A 75 -1.53 -13.36 -4.89
C LEU A 75 -2.78 -13.37 -4.01
N SER A 76 -3.87 -13.96 -4.54
CA SER A 76 -5.08 -14.18 -3.74
C SER A 76 -4.78 -15.04 -2.51
N ARG A 77 -5.54 -14.83 -1.44
CA ARG A 77 -5.36 -15.53 -0.17
C ARG A 77 -5.42 -17.05 -0.35
N ARG A 78 -6.38 -17.54 -1.13
CA ARG A 78 -6.49 -18.97 -1.48
C ARG A 78 -5.22 -19.54 -2.14
N ARG A 79 -4.58 -18.80 -3.05
CA ARG A 79 -3.34 -19.25 -3.68
C ARG A 79 -2.19 -19.30 -2.68
N ARG A 80 -2.10 -18.32 -1.77
CA ARG A 80 -1.09 -18.31 -0.70
C ARG A 80 -1.27 -19.48 0.26
N ASP A 81 -2.51 -19.72 0.69
CA ASP A 81 -2.84 -20.82 1.60
C ASP A 81 -2.52 -22.19 0.96
N ALA A 82 -2.72 -22.34 -0.36
CA ALA A 82 -2.35 -23.55 -1.08
C ALA A 82 -0.83 -23.80 -1.09
N TYR A 83 -0.01 -22.79 -1.36
CA TYR A 83 1.45 -22.91 -1.28
C TYR A 83 1.91 -23.22 0.16
N GLN A 84 1.30 -22.56 1.15
CA GLN A 84 1.61 -22.82 2.56
C GLN A 84 1.28 -24.26 2.96
N ALA A 85 0.12 -24.78 2.54
CA ALA A 85 -0.27 -26.17 2.79
C ALA A 85 0.71 -27.16 2.14
N GLN A 86 1.11 -26.90 0.88
CA GLN A 86 2.09 -27.72 0.17
C GLN A 86 3.46 -27.73 0.88
N MET A 87 3.93 -26.58 1.36
CA MET A 87 5.16 -26.49 2.16
C MET A 87 5.03 -27.22 3.50
N ALA A 88 3.89 -27.11 4.18
CA ALA A 88 3.66 -27.76 5.47
C ALA A 88 3.58 -29.30 5.34
N SER A 89 3.13 -29.81 4.20
CA SER A 89 3.08 -31.25 3.90
C SER A 89 4.37 -31.81 3.27
N ALA A 90 5.40 -30.99 3.10
CA ALA A 90 6.62 -31.37 2.40
C ALA A 90 7.43 -32.41 3.20
N GLU A 91 7.82 -33.50 2.55
CA GLU A 91 8.70 -34.51 3.17
C GLU A 91 10.16 -34.05 3.17
N ASN A 92 10.91 -34.45 4.20
CA ASN A 92 12.37 -34.22 4.31
C ASN A 92 12.82 -32.75 4.17
N GLY A 93 11.93 -31.79 4.42
CA GLY A 93 12.24 -30.36 4.29
C GLY A 93 12.32 -29.87 2.84
N ASP A 94 11.60 -30.50 1.90
CA ASP A 94 11.49 -30.01 0.52
C ASP A 94 10.95 -28.56 0.47
N VAL A 95 11.67 -27.68 -0.25
CA VAL A 95 11.37 -26.24 -0.36
C VAL A 95 10.89 -25.83 -1.77
N SER A 96 10.55 -26.79 -2.63
CA SER A 96 10.14 -26.54 -4.03
C SER A 96 8.93 -25.62 -4.11
N ALA A 97 7.97 -25.78 -3.20
CA ALA A 97 6.78 -24.92 -3.13
C ALA A 97 7.13 -23.44 -2.84
N ALA A 98 8.20 -23.16 -2.08
CA ALA A 98 8.67 -21.78 -1.88
C ALA A 98 9.25 -21.19 -3.17
N GLN A 99 9.96 -22.00 -3.97
CA GLN A 99 10.48 -21.59 -5.27
C GLN A 99 9.35 -21.42 -6.31
N GLU A 100 8.33 -22.26 -6.27
CA GLU A 100 7.12 -22.12 -7.09
C GLU A 100 6.35 -20.83 -6.74
N LEU A 101 6.21 -20.52 -5.45
CA LEU A 101 5.62 -19.27 -4.98
C LEU A 101 6.42 -18.07 -5.52
N SER A 102 7.74 -18.05 -5.35
CA SER A 102 8.60 -16.97 -5.86
C SER A 102 8.46 -16.81 -7.38
N ARG A 103 8.45 -17.91 -8.14
CA ARG A 103 8.22 -17.88 -9.60
C ARG A 103 6.85 -17.34 -9.96
N ALA A 104 5.81 -17.70 -9.21
CA ALA A 104 4.44 -17.21 -9.45
C ALA A 104 4.33 -15.70 -9.22
N VAL A 105 4.97 -15.18 -8.16
CA VAL A 105 5.05 -13.74 -7.89
C VAL A 105 5.79 -13.03 -9.01
N ARG A 106 7.01 -13.47 -9.34
CA ARG A 106 7.81 -12.89 -10.41
C ARG A 106 7.05 -12.85 -11.74
N LYS A 107 6.36 -13.94 -12.08
CA LYS A 107 5.53 -14.00 -13.29
C LYS A 107 4.43 -12.93 -13.29
N ALA A 108 3.73 -12.75 -12.18
CA ALA A 108 2.66 -11.74 -12.08
C ALA A 108 3.19 -10.33 -12.35
N PHE A 109 4.32 -9.95 -11.75
CA PHE A 109 4.92 -8.63 -11.99
C PHE A 109 5.44 -8.48 -13.43
N ILE A 110 6.06 -9.52 -14.01
CA ILE A 110 6.50 -9.47 -15.42
C ILE A 110 5.29 -9.29 -16.36
N GLU A 111 4.21 -10.03 -16.16
CA GLU A 111 2.99 -9.92 -16.96
C GLU A 111 2.36 -8.53 -16.82
N PHE A 112 2.31 -7.99 -15.60
CA PHE A 112 1.82 -6.65 -15.35
C PHE A 112 2.65 -5.58 -16.07
N ARG A 113 3.99 -5.62 -15.97
CA ARG A 113 4.89 -4.68 -16.66
C ARG A 113 4.73 -4.73 -18.18
N LYS A 114 4.55 -5.93 -18.75
CA LYS A 114 4.29 -6.09 -20.19
C LYS A 114 2.98 -5.46 -20.62
N ALA A 115 1.94 -5.57 -19.80
CA ALA A 115 0.64 -4.97 -20.06
C ALA A 115 0.63 -3.45 -19.82
N ASN A 116 1.50 -2.94 -18.93
CA ASN A 116 1.55 -1.55 -18.51
C ASN A 116 2.98 -0.98 -18.55
N PRO A 117 3.65 -0.93 -19.72
CA PRO A 117 5.07 -0.57 -19.81
C PRO A 117 5.38 0.86 -19.37
N SER A 118 4.37 1.75 -19.32
CA SER A 118 4.50 3.12 -18.83
C SER A 118 4.23 3.29 -17.32
N ARG A 119 3.91 2.19 -16.60
CA ARG A 119 3.59 2.21 -15.17
C ARG A 119 4.43 1.17 -14.43
N ALA A 120 5.66 1.54 -14.11
CA ALA A 120 6.50 0.82 -13.14
C ALA A 120 6.22 1.36 -11.72
N SER A 121 4.95 1.27 -11.30
CA SER A 121 4.41 1.80 -10.03
C SER A 121 4.17 0.73 -8.97
N GLU A 122 4.47 -0.54 -9.25
CA GLU A 122 4.05 -1.68 -8.42
C GLU A 122 4.69 -1.67 -7.03
N VAL A 123 5.91 -1.14 -6.89
CA VAL A 123 6.52 -0.95 -5.56
C VAL A 123 5.66 -0.04 -4.67
N GLY A 124 4.99 0.94 -5.27
CA GLY A 124 4.01 1.80 -4.59
C GLY A 124 2.77 1.02 -4.17
N GLU A 125 2.25 0.14 -5.01
CA GLU A 125 1.09 -0.71 -4.67
C GLU A 125 1.42 -1.68 -3.52
N VAL A 126 2.62 -2.28 -3.53
CA VAL A 126 3.09 -3.15 -2.43
C VAL A 126 3.29 -2.36 -1.13
N LEU A 127 3.84 -1.15 -1.21
CA LEU A 127 3.96 -0.26 -0.06
C LEU A 127 2.59 0.15 0.49
N ALA A 128 1.63 0.47 -0.39
CA ALA A 128 0.27 0.81 0.02
C ALA A 128 -0.41 -0.35 0.76
N TYR A 129 -0.25 -1.58 0.28
CA TYR A 129 -0.67 -2.79 0.99
C TYR A 129 -0.02 -2.88 2.38
N CYS A 130 1.30 -2.69 2.48
CA CYS A 130 2.01 -2.75 3.76
C CYS A 130 1.51 -1.68 4.75
N VAL A 131 1.24 -0.47 4.28
CA VAL A 131 0.67 0.63 5.10
C VAL A 131 -0.73 0.28 5.59
N ALA A 132 -1.59 -0.24 4.72
CA ALA A 132 -2.95 -0.61 5.10
C ALA A 132 -2.97 -1.73 6.16
N VAL A 133 -2.17 -2.77 5.97
CA VAL A 133 -2.06 -3.87 6.92
C VAL A 133 -1.44 -3.40 8.25
N HIS A 134 -0.38 -2.60 8.21
CA HIS A 134 0.36 -2.20 9.40
C HIS A 134 -0.32 -1.06 10.18
N HIS A 135 -0.58 0.07 9.55
CA HIS A 135 -1.09 1.27 10.24
C HIS A 135 -2.61 1.28 10.37
N LEU A 136 -3.35 0.77 9.38
CA LEU A 136 -4.81 0.77 9.42
C LEU A 136 -5.39 -0.53 10.01
N GLN A 137 -4.55 -1.54 10.26
CA GLN A 137 -4.98 -2.89 10.67
C GLN A 137 -6.10 -3.41 9.75
N ALA A 138 -5.94 -3.17 8.44
CA ALA A 138 -6.94 -3.44 7.44
C ALA A 138 -6.56 -4.64 6.58
N SER A 139 -7.46 -5.62 6.50
CA SER A 139 -7.30 -6.84 5.72
C SER A 139 -7.53 -6.58 4.24
N GLN A 140 -6.71 -7.17 3.36
CA GLN A 140 -6.88 -7.06 1.92
C GLN A 140 -8.12 -7.85 1.47
N LEU A 141 -9.13 -7.15 0.99
CA LEU A 141 -10.36 -7.77 0.50
C LEU A 141 -10.19 -8.37 -0.89
N ILE A 142 -9.27 -7.84 -1.71
CA ILE A 142 -9.00 -8.33 -3.06
C ILE A 142 -7.54 -8.10 -3.47
N ALA A 143 -6.91 -9.14 -4.04
CA ALA A 143 -5.56 -9.07 -4.59
C ALA A 143 -5.61 -8.63 -6.06
N LYS A 144 -5.62 -7.32 -6.30
CA LYS A 144 -5.85 -6.76 -7.65
C LYS A 144 -4.81 -7.15 -8.68
N MET A 145 -3.54 -7.27 -8.29
CA MET A 145 -2.48 -7.73 -9.19
C MET A 145 -2.85 -9.05 -9.88
N ALA A 146 -3.42 -10.00 -9.14
CA ALA A 146 -3.84 -11.30 -9.68
C ALA A 146 -4.90 -11.18 -10.79
N LEU A 147 -5.71 -10.12 -10.75
CA LEU A 147 -6.76 -9.86 -11.75
C LEU A 147 -6.21 -9.15 -12.98
N LYS A 148 -5.32 -8.16 -12.78
CA LYS A 148 -4.67 -7.39 -13.86
C LYS A 148 -3.83 -8.29 -14.79
N THR A 149 -3.36 -9.44 -14.29
CA THR A 149 -2.59 -10.43 -15.08
C THR A 149 -3.46 -11.47 -15.78
N SER A 150 -4.79 -11.47 -15.58
CA SER A 150 -5.70 -12.38 -16.27
C SER A 150 -6.07 -11.81 -17.65
N ASN A 151 -5.79 -12.55 -18.73
CA ASN A 151 -5.97 -12.10 -20.13
C ASN A 151 -7.40 -11.69 -20.52
N ASN A 152 -8.39 -11.88 -19.64
CA ASN A 152 -9.80 -11.65 -19.94
C ASN A 152 -10.42 -10.47 -19.16
N MET A 153 -9.69 -9.79 -18.27
CA MET A 153 -10.24 -8.75 -17.40
C MET A 153 -9.30 -7.54 -17.29
N PRO A 154 -9.54 -6.46 -18.06
CA PRO A 154 -8.87 -5.19 -17.83
C PRO A 154 -9.41 -4.58 -16.52
N VAL A 155 -8.73 -4.83 -15.40
CA VAL A 155 -9.06 -4.18 -14.12
C VAL A 155 -8.30 -2.86 -14.05
N TYR A 156 -8.96 -1.78 -14.48
CA TYR A 156 -8.53 -0.41 -14.25
C TYR A 156 -9.27 0.13 -13.02
N GLY A 157 -8.62 0.96 -12.20
CA GLY A 157 -9.21 1.49 -10.97
C GLY A 157 -8.20 1.63 -9.85
N LEU A 158 -8.70 1.58 -8.61
CA LEU A 158 -7.91 1.75 -7.38
C LEU A 158 -6.79 0.70 -7.28
N ASP A 159 -5.76 0.96 -6.49
CA ASP A 159 -4.65 0.01 -6.31
C ASP A 159 -4.97 -1.10 -5.30
N GLY A 160 -5.92 -0.86 -4.39
CA GLY A 160 -6.36 -1.89 -3.45
C GLY A 160 -7.64 -1.54 -2.70
N ILE A 161 -8.31 -2.57 -2.18
CA ILE A 161 -9.47 -2.42 -1.30
C ILE A 161 -9.21 -3.25 -0.05
N HIS A 162 -9.20 -2.57 1.09
CA HIS A 162 -8.94 -3.18 2.39
C HIS A 162 -10.07 -2.83 3.35
N ALA A 163 -10.24 -3.63 4.40
CA ALA A 163 -11.19 -3.29 5.45
C ALA A 163 -10.71 -3.62 6.86
N SER A 164 -11.14 -2.79 7.80
CA SER A 164 -11.00 -3.00 9.24
C SER A 164 -12.36 -2.87 9.92
N VAL A 165 -12.45 -3.25 11.20
CA VAL A 165 -13.64 -3.03 12.01
C VAL A 165 -13.30 -2.20 13.21
N VAL A 166 -13.97 -1.07 13.37
CA VAL A 166 -13.79 -0.16 14.51
C VAL A 166 -15.15 0.10 15.13
N ASN A 167 -15.29 -0.20 16.42
CA ASN A 167 -16.55 -0.05 17.16
C ASN A 167 -17.74 -0.77 16.51
N GLY A 168 -17.51 -1.92 15.87
CA GLY A 168 -18.54 -2.69 15.19
C GLY A 168 -18.91 -2.21 13.78
N GLU A 169 -18.35 -1.09 13.31
CA GLU A 169 -18.57 -0.57 11.95
C GLU A 169 -17.49 -1.05 10.99
N LEU A 170 -17.89 -1.49 9.80
CA LEU A 170 -16.95 -1.81 8.72
C LEU A 170 -16.33 -0.51 8.21
N ASN A 171 -15.00 -0.44 8.19
CA ASN A 171 -14.27 0.65 7.57
C ASN A 171 -13.63 0.11 6.30
N VAL A 172 -14.09 0.57 5.14
CA VAL A 172 -13.57 0.21 3.82
C VAL A 172 -12.58 1.29 3.37
N PHE A 173 -11.39 0.86 2.96
CA PHE A 173 -10.31 1.71 2.51
C PHE A 173 -10.02 1.46 1.04
N PHE A 174 -10.20 2.51 0.25
CA PHE A 174 -9.84 2.55 -1.17
C PHE A 174 -8.40 3.10 -1.29
N LEU A 175 -7.46 2.23 -1.60
CA LEU A 175 -6.04 2.60 -1.67
C LEU A 175 -5.69 3.14 -3.05
N GLU A 176 -4.90 4.20 -3.05
CA GLU A 176 -4.23 4.75 -4.23
C GLU A 176 -2.76 4.99 -3.88
N SER A 177 -1.87 4.38 -4.64
CA SER A 177 -0.42 4.55 -4.51
C SER A 177 0.08 5.53 -5.56
N LYS A 178 1.04 6.38 -5.17
CA LYS A 178 1.71 7.32 -6.07
C LYS A 178 3.21 7.26 -5.85
N LEU A 179 3.96 7.10 -6.94
CA LEU A 179 5.39 7.33 -6.97
C LEU A 179 5.61 8.69 -7.63
N ALA A 180 6.42 9.55 -7.02
CA ALA A 180 6.60 10.91 -7.54
C ALA A 180 7.98 11.47 -7.21
N GLY A 181 8.53 12.32 -8.07
CA GLY A 181 9.76 13.05 -7.75
C GLY A 181 9.60 14.07 -6.60
N THR A 182 8.36 14.46 -6.25
CA THR A 182 8.09 15.34 -5.11
C THR A 182 6.79 14.96 -4.40
N ALA A 183 6.67 15.30 -3.12
CA ALA A 183 5.42 15.13 -2.38
C ALA A 183 4.26 15.90 -3.04
N ALA A 184 4.54 17.10 -3.58
CA ALA A 184 3.51 17.98 -4.11
C ALA A 184 2.88 17.44 -5.41
N SER A 185 3.69 16.88 -6.31
CA SER A 185 3.18 16.21 -7.51
C SER A 185 2.44 14.93 -7.14
N GLY A 186 2.98 14.12 -6.23
CA GLY A 186 2.32 12.89 -5.79
C GLY A 186 0.97 13.13 -5.10
N THR A 187 0.83 14.16 -4.27
CA THR A 187 -0.47 14.52 -3.68
C THR A 187 -1.45 15.10 -4.71
N ALA A 188 -0.96 15.78 -5.75
CA ALA A 188 -1.81 16.25 -6.85
C ALA A 188 -2.40 15.08 -7.64
N ASP A 189 -1.58 14.09 -7.99
CA ASP A 189 -2.01 12.88 -8.68
C ASP A 189 -2.99 12.06 -7.83
N TYR A 190 -2.75 11.98 -6.52
CA TYR A 190 -3.70 11.35 -5.59
C TYR A 190 -5.05 12.07 -5.60
N ALA A 191 -5.06 13.40 -5.49
CA ALA A 191 -6.29 14.19 -5.50
C ALA A 191 -7.07 14.02 -6.82
N GLU A 192 -6.37 13.91 -7.95
CA GLU A 192 -6.97 13.60 -9.25
C GLU A 192 -7.61 12.21 -9.27
N SER A 193 -6.87 11.17 -8.86
CA SER A 193 -7.39 9.80 -8.80
C SER A 193 -8.65 9.69 -7.94
N VAL A 194 -8.64 10.28 -6.74
CA VAL A 194 -9.78 10.23 -5.82
C VAL A 194 -10.97 11.00 -6.40
N SER A 195 -10.74 12.17 -7.01
CA SER A 195 -11.80 12.92 -7.68
C SER A 195 -12.42 12.12 -8.83
N GLY A 196 -11.59 11.45 -9.64
CA GLY A 196 -12.06 10.59 -10.73
C GLY A 196 -12.93 9.45 -10.21
N PHE A 197 -12.44 8.72 -9.20
CA PHE A 197 -13.17 7.60 -8.60
C PHE A 197 -14.51 8.03 -7.96
N LEU A 198 -14.52 9.13 -7.19
CA LEU A 198 -15.74 9.61 -6.53
C LEU A 198 -16.82 10.16 -7.48
N LYS A 199 -16.47 10.43 -8.74
CA LYS A 199 -17.40 10.92 -9.77
C LYS A 199 -17.91 9.81 -10.70
N ASP A 200 -17.42 8.58 -10.52
CA ASP A 200 -17.72 7.45 -11.39
C ASP A 200 -18.43 6.34 -10.59
N ASP A 201 -19.75 6.44 -10.53
CA ASP A 201 -20.60 5.45 -9.86
C ASP A 201 -20.44 4.05 -10.47
N GLY A 202 -20.20 3.97 -11.79
CA GLY A 202 -19.98 2.70 -12.48
C GLY A 202 -18.68 2.04 -12.04
N GLN A 203 -17.61 2.81 -11.89
CA GLN A 203 -16.36 2.32 -11.31
C GLN A 203 -16.55 1.91 -9.85
N TYR A 204 -17.28 2.68 -9.04
CA TYR A 204 -17.58 2.33 -7.65
C TYR A 204 -18.31 0.98 -7.53
N GLU A 205 -19.36 0.78 -8.31
CA GLU A 205 -20.11 -0.48 -8.38
C GLU A 205 -19.24 -1.64 -8.87
N HIS A 206 -18.40 -1.40 -9.88
CA HIS A 206 -17.48 -2.40 -10.40
C HIS A 206 -16.47 -2.85 -9.34
N GLU A 207 -15.89 -1.93 -8.58
CA GLU A 207 -14.92 -2.23 -7.51
C GLU A 207 -15.52 -3.12 -6.41
N TYR A 208 -16.74 -2.81 -5.95
CA TYR A 208 -17.44 -3.67 -5.01
C TYR A 208 -17.83 -5.02 -5.62
N GLY A 209 -18.27 -5.03 -6.89
CA GLY A 209 -18.56 -6.26 -7.63
C GLY A 209 -17.35 -7.19 -7.74
N LEU A 210 -16.14 -6.64 -7.94
CA LEU A 210 -14.90 -7.41 -7.93
C LEU A 210 -14.62 -8.02 -6.56
N VAL A 211 -14.82 -7.28 -5.47
CA VAL A 211 -14.60 -7.81 -4.11
C VAL A 211 -15.56 -8.96 -3.81
N THR A 212 -16.84 -8.82 -4.14
CA THR A 212 -17.85 -9.85 -3.84
C THR A 212 -17.71 -11.10 -4.71
N SER A 213 -17.20 -10.97 -5.94
CA SER A 213 -17.07 -12.07 -6.89
C SER A 213 -15.69 -12.75 -6.90
N LEU A 214 -14.60 -11.98 -6.73
CA LEU A 214 -13.21 -12.41 -6.92
C LEU A 214 -12.29 -12.06 -5.73
N GLY A 215 -12.85 -11.51 -4.65
CA GLY A 215 -12.10 -11.15 -3.45
C GLY A 215 -11.56 -12.36 -2.68
N ASN A 216 -10.73 -12.08 -1.68
CA ASN A 216 -10.14 -13.04 -0.74
C ASN A 216 -11.16 -13.62 0.25
N LEU A 217 -12.46 -13.44 0.02
CA LEU A 217 -13.52 -13.94 0.91
C LEU A 217 -13.78 -15.44 0.72
N ASP A 218 -13.23 -16.06 -0.32
CA ASP A 218 -13.44 -17.47 -0.66
C ASP A 218 -12.73 -18.45 0.28
N VAL A 219 -11.78 -17.97 1.09
CA VAL A 219 -11.13 -18.78 2.14
C VAL A 219 -11.91 -18.79 3.46
N LEU A 220 -12.95 -17.95 3.57
CA LEU A 220 -13.80 -17.90 4.76
C LEU A 220 -14.83 -19.04 4.73
N GLU A 221 -15.25 -19.48 5.92
CA GLU A 221 -16.40 -20.36 6.05
C GLU A 221 -17.68 -19.66 5.58
N GLN A 222 -18.69 -20.45 5.20
CA GLN A 222 -19.89 -19.93 4.55
C GLN A 222 -20.58 -18.82 5.37
N ALA A 223 -20.76 -19.02 6.69
CA ALA A 223 -21.41 -18.03 7.56
C ALA A 223 -20.63 -16.71 7.65
N ASP A 224 -19.30 -16.78 7.71
CA ASP A 224 -18.41 -15.61 7.72
C ASP A 224 -18.44 -14.86 6.39
N LYS A 225 -18.41 -15.62 5.28
CA LYS A 225 -18.49 -15.08 3.93
C LYS A 225 -19.82 -14.35 3.72
N ASP A 226 -20.93 -14.97 4.10
CA ASP A 226 -22.27 -14.38 3.97
C ASP A 226 -22.40 -13.10 4.81
N LEU A 227 -21.84 -13.08 6.02
CA LEU A 227 -21.77 -11.87 6.84
C LEU A 227 -21.00 -10.75 6.13
N MET A 228 -19.81 -11.05 5.58
CA MET A 228 -19.02 -10.06 4.84
C MET A 228 -19.74 -9.54 3.60
N LEU A 229 -20.35 -10.43 2.81
CA LEU A 229 -21.10 -10.07 1.61
C LEU A 229 -22.29 -9.16 1.96
N ASN A 230 -22.98 -9.38 3.07
CA ASN A 230 -24.08 -8.51 3.49
C ASN A 230 -23.65 -7.05 3.72
N TYR A 231 -22.39 -6.79 4.07
CA TYR A 231 -21.86 -5.42 4.21
C TYR A 231 -21.31 -4.84 2.90
N LEU A 232 -20.85 -5.70 2.00
CA LEU A 232 -20.15 -5.32 0.77
C LEU A 232 -21.06 -5.34 -0.48
N ASP A 233 -22.25 -5.93 -0.38
CA ASP A 233 -23.26 -5.93 -1.43
C ASP A 233 -23.95 -4.56 -1.51
N VAL A 234 -23.36 -3.67 -2.29
CA VAL A 234 -23.91 -2.33 -2.55
C VAL A 234 -25.16 -2.36 -3.44
N PHE A 235 -25.47 -3.48 -4.10
CA PHE A 235 -26.65 -3.63 -4.96
C PHE A 235 -27.87 -4.10 -4.16
N GLY A 236 -27.71 -5.16 -3.35
CA GLY A 236 -28.77 -5.71 -2.52
C GLY A 236 -28.92 -5.03 -1.16
N ASN A 237 -27.84 -4.45 -0.61
CA ASN A 237 -27.84 -3.76 0.68
C ASN A 237 -27.03 -2.44 0.65
N PRO A 238 -27.45 -1.43 -0.14
CA PRO A 238 -26.71 -0.17 -0.30
C PRO A 238 -26.48 0.59 1.03
N ASN A 239 -27.36 0.40 2.01
CA ASN A 239 -27.34 1.11 3.29
C ASN A 239 -26.65 0.35 4.43
N ALA A 240 -25.90 -0.72 4.13
CA ALA A 240 -25.11 -1.43 5.14
C ALA A 240 -24.22 -0.44 5.94
N PRO A 241 -24.12 -0.57 7.27
CA PRO A 241 -23.38 0.36 8.10
C PRO A 241 -21.87 0.21 7.87
N LYS A 242 -21.36 0.98 6.90
CA LYS A 242 -19.95 1.04 6.52
C LYS A 242 -19.47 2.47 6.39
N ARG A 243 -18.18 2.66 6.65
CA ARG A 243 -17.46 3.92 6.50
C ARG A 243 -16.40 3.77 5.44
N GLU A 244 -16.46 4.63 4.42
CA GLU A 244 -15.51 4.58 3.31
C GLU A 244 -14.48 5.70 3.43
N ARG A 245 -13.21 5.39 3.20
CA ARG A 245 -12.12 6.35 3.19
C ARG A 245 -11.20 6.11 2.00
N SER A 246 -10.79 7.18 1.35
CA SER A 246 -9.73 7.17 0.35
C SER A 246 -8.40 7.29 1.07
N VAL A 247 -7.48 6.38 0.77
CA VAL A 247 -6.16 6.31 1.39
C VAL A 247 -5.09 6.48 0.31
N GLY A 248 -4.37 7.59 0.38
CA GLY A 248 -3.22 7.85 -0.47
C GLY A 248 -1.94 7.37 0.18
N VAL A 249 -1.12 6.62 -0.56
CA VAL A 249 0.27 6.32 -0.16
C VAL A 249 1.19 6.89 -1.21
N VAL A 250 1.78 8.05 -0.89
CA VAL A 250 2.62 8.81 -1.81
C VAL A 250 4.07 8.60 -1.40
N CYS A 251 4.80 7.78 -2.16
CA CYS A 251 6.23 7.59 -1.98
C CYS A 251 6.99 8.54 -2.92
N TYR A 252 7.91 9.33 -2.38
CA TYR A 252 8.54 10.39 -3.15
C TYR A 252 10.00 10.65 -2.79
N SER A 253 10.74 11.25 -3.73
CA SER A 253 12.13 11.68 -3.53
C SER A 253 12.20 12.92 -2.63
N GLU A 254 12.77 12.80 -1.43
CA GLU A 254 13.00 13.89 -0.48
C GLU A 254 14.46 14.34 -0.49
N VAL A 255 14.87 14.95 -1.60
CA VAL A 255 16.29 15.30 -1.84
C VAL A 255 16.85 16.25 -0.77
N LYS A 256 16.05 17.21 -0.31
CA LYS A 256 16.54 18.30 0.54
C LYS A 256 16.96 17.80 1.93
N HIS A 257 16.09 17.05 2.60
CA HIS A 257 16.40 16.61 3.97
C HIS A 257 17.40 15.46 4.01
N PHE A 258 17.39 14.55 3.03
CA PHE A 258 18.41 13.50 2.96
C PHE A 258 19.81 14.04 2.62
N ALA A 259 19.91 15.19 1.93
CA ALA A 259 21.18 15.88 1.71
C ALA A 259 21.67 16.68 2.93
N ASN A 260 20.78 17.03 3.88
CA ASN A 260 21.13 17.76 5.10
C ASN A 260 21.59 16.79 6.18
N LYS A 261 22.89 16.51 6.21
CA LYS A 261 23.50 15.51 7.12
C LYS A 261 24.25 16.15 8.27
N LEU A 262 24.23 15.48 9.42
CA LEU A 262 25.16 15.73 10.52
C LEU A 262 26.52 15.08 10.23
N GLU A 263 27.58 15.57 10.86
CA GLU A 263 28.88 14.89 10.87
C GLU A 263 28.79 13.54 11.59
N VAL A 264 29.53 12.55 11.11
CA VAL A 264 29.64 11.24 11.74
C VAL A 264 30.58 11.36 12.94
N ASP A 265 30.13 10.87 14.10
CA ASP A 265 30.87 10.87 15.37
C ASP A 265 30.36 9.71 16.25
N ASP A 266 31.04 9.45 17.38
CA ASP A 266 30.72 8.38 18.33
C ASP A 266 29.51 8.66 19.24
N GLY A 267 28.66 9.62 18.87
CA GLY A 267 27.40 9.93 19.53
C GLY A 267 26.34 8.83 19.37
N PRO A 268 25.09 9.11 19.77
CA PRO A 268 24.01 8.13 19.67
C PRO A 268 23.79 7.65 18.22
N LEU A 269 23.68 6.34 18.01
CA LEU A 269 23.43 5.73 16.69
C LEU A 269 22.19 6.29 15.97
N SER A 270 21.18 6.74 16.72
CA SER A 270 19.94 7.28 16.15
C SER A 270 20.04 8.74 15.70
N LYS A 271 21.14 9.44 16.01
CA LYS A 271 21.22 10.92 15.87
C LYS A 271 20.89 11.42 14.46
N HIS A 272 21.33 10.70 13.41
CA HIS A 272 21.08 11.09 12.03
C HIS A 272 19.61 10.85 11.64
N GLU A 273 19.03 9.73 12.07
CA GLU A 273 17.62 9.41 11.84
C GLU A 273 16.70 10.39 12.58
N ASP A 274 17.03 10.71 13.83
CA ASP A 274 16.26 11.65 14.65
C ASP A 274 16.36 13.07 14.08
N TYR A 275 17.54 13.49 13.63
CA TYR A 275 17.71 14.78 12.95
C TYR A 275 16.89 14.88 11.65
N PHE A 276 16.95 13.87 10.78
CA PHE A 276 16.10 13.81 9.59
C PHE A 276 14.61 13.86 9.99
N GLY A 277 14.23 13.08 11.01
CA GLY A 277 12.85 12.99 11.48
C GLY A 277 12.29 14.34 11.95
N GLU A 278 13.08 15.13 12.67
CA GLU A 278 12.67 16.48 13.11
C GLU A 278 12.57 17.47 11.94
N LEU A 279 13.51 17.43 10.98
CA LEU A 279 13.41 18.22 9.75
C LEU A 279 12.13 17.89 8.98
N TYR A 280 11.85 16.59 8.80
CA TYR A 280 10.71 16.14 8.01
C TYR A 280 9.38 16.43 8.71
N LYS A 281 9.31 16.22 10.03
CA LYS A 281 8.15 16.61 10.86
C LYS A 281 7.84 18.11 10.75
N GLY A 282 8.87 18.95 10.63
CA GLY A 282 8.74 20.38 10.38
C GLY A 282 7.95 20.75 9.12
N ASP A 283 7.88 19.85 8.13
CA ASP A 283 7.17 20.08 6.86
C ASP A 283 5.67 19.73 6.90
N LEU A 284 5.17 19.19 8.00
CA LEU A 284 3.77 18.75 8.13
C LEU A 284 2.76 19.81 7.69
N ASN A 285 2.91 21.05 8.14
CA ASN A 285 1.97 22.13 7.79
C ASN A 285 1.99 22.46 6.30
N ARG A 286 3.17 22.40 5.67
CA ARG A 286 3.32 22.64 4.23
C ARG A 286 2.61 21.54 3.44
N HIS A 287 2.89 20.27 3.77
CA HIS A 287 2.26 19.11 3.13
C HIS A 287 0.74 19.11 3.30
N PHE A 288 0.27 19.35 4.52
CA PHE A 288 -1.15 19.47 4.84
C PHE A 288 -1.83 20.55 3.99
N THR A 289 -1.24 21.76 3.94
CA THR A 289 -1.82 22.90 3.22
C THR A 289 -1.89 22.62 1.73
N ASN A 290 -0.83 22.05 1.16
CA ASN A 290 -0.79 21.71 -0.25
C ASN A 290 -1.87 20.66 -0.61
N LEU A 291 -1.93 19.56 0.14
CA LEU A 291 -2.93 18.52 -0.08
C LEU A 291 -4.35 19.06 0.07
N ASN A 292 -4.62 19.85 1.12
CA ASN A 292 -5.95 20.43 1.33
C ASN A 292 -6.39 21.33 0.16
N ASN A 293 -5.47 22.15 -0.37
CA ASN A 293 -5.76 22.99 -1.54
C ASN A 293 -6.04 22.14 -2.79
N GLN A 294 -5.22 21.10 -3.03
CA GLN A 294 -5.40 20.20 -4.18
C GLN A 294 -6.74 19.45 -4.12
N LEU A 295 -7.11 18.92 -2.95
CA LEU A 295 -8.41 18.28 -2.73
C LEU A 295 -9.57 19.28 -2.94
N GLY A 296 -9.43 20.49 -2.40
CA GLY A 296 -10.44 21.55 -2.54
C GLY A 296 -10.67 21.96 -3.99
N VAL A 297 -9.60 22.12 -4.79
CA VAL A 297 -9.69 22.40 -6.23
C VAL A 297 -10.43 21.29 -6.99
N LYS A 298 -10.30 20.04 -6.54
CA LYS A 298 -10.96 18.88 -7.17
C LYS A 298 -12.36 18.58 -6.63
N GLY A 299 -12.81 19.31 -5.60
CA GLY A 299 -14.10 19.11 -4.95
C GLY A 299 -14.17 17.83 -4.11
N VAL A 300 -13.02 17.34 -3.64
CA VAL A 300 -12.93 16.14 -2.79
C VAL A 300 -13.07 16.55 -1.33
N ASP A 301 -13.94 15.86 -0.58
CA ASP A 301 -14.09 16.09 0.86
C ASP A 301 -12.83 15.61 1.61
N PRO A 302 -12.05 16.52 2.24
CA PRO A 302 -10.83 16.14 2.94
C PRO A 302 -11.09 15.21 4.13
N ASN A 303 -12.30 15.20 4.72
CA ASN A 303 -12.65 14.32 5.84
C ASN A 303 -12.69 12.84 5.46
N LYS A 304 -12.84 12.55 4.16
CA LYS A 304 -12.79 11.19 3.62
C LYS A 304 -11.37 10.75 3.25
N CYS A 305 -10.37 11.63 3.35
CA CYS A 305 -9.01 11.37 2.90
C CYS A 305 -8.04 11.09 4.06
N MET A 306 -7.18 10.09 3.85
CA MET A 306 -6.03 9.76 4.70
C MET A 306 -4.83 9.65 3.78
N VAL A 307 -3.74 10.37 4.04
CA VAL A 307 -2.56 10.33 3.17
C VAL A 307 -1.31 10.03 3.99
N TYR A 308 -0.58 9.00 3.57
CA TYR A 308 0.74 8.66 4.06
C TYR A 308 1.76 9.19 3.05
N LEU A 309 2.57 10.15 3.46
CA LEU A 309 3.73 10.60 2.69
C LEU A 309 4.94 9.80 3.14
N VAL A 310 5.58 9.09 2.21
CA VAL A 310 6.73 8.23 2.46
C VAL A 310 7.94 8.82 1.75
N ALA A 311 8.85 9.40 2.51
CA ALA A 311 10.07 10.01 2.02
C ALA A 311 11.17 8.95 1.81
N VAL A 312 11.72 8.91 0.60
CA VAL A 312 12.93 8.15 0.25
C VAL A 312 13.96 9.07 -0.39
N PRO A 313 15.26 8.72 -0.39
CA PRO A 313 16.30 9.54 -1.02
C PRO A 313 16.04 9.74 -2.52
N ASP A 314 15.76 8.63 -3.22
CA ASP A 314 15.47 8.60 -4.63
C ASP A 314 14.41 7.53 -4.92
N ILE A 315 13.32 7.92 -5.57
CA ILE A 315 12.23 7.03 -5.93
C ILE A 315 12.59 6.07 -7.07
N ASP A 316 13.46 6.47 -7.98
CA ASP A 316 13.89 5.66 -9.11
C ASP A 316 14.83 4.55 -8.63
N GLU A 317 15.75 4.87 -7.71
CA GLU A 317 16.58 3.87 -7.02
C GLU A 317 15.71 2.83 -6.28
N LEU A 318 14.66 3.28 -5.57
CA LEU A 318 13.73 2.35 -4.90
C LEU A 318 13.05 1.40 -5.88
N ARG A 319 12.60 1.91 -7.04
CA ARG A 319 11.93 1.11 -8.07
C ARG A 319 12.86 0.03 -8.61
N GLU A 320 14.07 0.41 -8.97
CA GLU A 320 15.08 -0.51 -9.49
C GLU A 320 15.42 -1.60 -8.48
N MET A 321 15.75 -1.22 -7.24
CA MET A 321 16.09 -2.18 -6.19
C MET A 321 14.92 -3.10 -5.81
N PHE A 322 13.68 -2.61 -5.89
CA PHE A 322 12.51 -3.46 -5.67
C PHE A 322 12.42 -4.57 -6.72
N TYR A 323 12.53 -4.24 -8.01
CA TYR A 323 12.49 -5.25 -9.06
C TYR A 323 13.65 -6.23 -8.95
N GLU A 324 14.85 -5.72 -8.65
CA GLU A 324 16.02 -6.56 -8.39
C GLU A 324 15.74 -7.56 -7.26
N SER A 325 15.12 -7.11 -6.15
CA SER A 325 14.82 -7.96 -4.99
C SER A 325 13.86 -9.11 -5.31
N ILE A 326 12.98 -8.94 -6.30
CA ILE A 326 12.07 -10.01 -6.80
C ILE A 326 12.63 -10.73 -8.04
N GLY A 327 13.90 -10.48 -8.36
CA GLY A 327 14.64 -11.13 -9.44
C GLY A 327 14.26 -10.66 -10.84
N ILE A 328 13.72 -9.46 -11.02
CA ILE A 328 13.35 -8.87 -12.30
C ILE A 328 14.38 -7.79 -12.66
N GLY A 329 14.93 -7.84 -13.88
CA GLY A 329 15.86 -6.82 -14.37
C GLY A 329 15.15 -5.51 -14.75
N SER A 330 15.94 -4.45 -14.95
CA SER A 330 15.48 -3.20 -15.55
C SER A 330 14.96 -3.43 -16.97
N LEU A 331 14.03 -2.57 -17.42
CA LEU A 331 13.57 -2.54 -18.80
C LEU A 331 13.92 -1.18 -19.40
N ASP A 332 14.25 -1.15 -20.70
CA ASP A 332 14.54 0.10 -21.42
C ASP A 332 13.34 1.08 -21.43
N SER A 333 12.13 0.61 -21.11
CA SER A 333 10.92 1.41 -20.99
C SER A 333 10.76 2.13 -19.64
N ASP A 334 11.65 1.90 -18.68
CA ASP A 334 11.57 2.54 -17.36
C ASP A 334 11.93 4.03 -17.47
N VAL A 335 10.91 4.88 -17.44
CA VAL A 335 11.09 6.34 -17.47
C VAL A 335 11.44 6.84 -16.05
N PRO A 336 12.50 7.65 -15.88
CA PRO A 336 12.82 8.29 -14.60
C PRO A 336 11.69 9.22 -14.14
N LEU A 337 11.35 9.18 -12.85
CA LEU A 337 10.37 10.08 -12.22
C LEU A 337 11.03 11.31 -11.61
N THR A 338 12.32 11.22 -11.30
CA THR A 338 13.13 12.33 -10.83
C THR A 338 13.78 13.02 -12.03
N PRO A 339 13.68 14.36 -12.18
CA PRO A 339 14.42 15.06 -13.23
C PRO A 339 15.93 14.87 -13.02
N PRO A 340 16.72 14.74 -14.10
CA PRO A 340 18.17 14.55 -13.99
C PRO A 340 18.78 15.70 -13.19
N SER A 341 19.70 15.37 -12.29
CA SER A 341 20.44 16.36 -11.52
C SER A 341 21.16 17.30 -12.49
N ALA A 342 21.14 18.62 -12.23
CA ALA A 342 21.79 19.64 -13.06
C ALA A 342 23.34 19.50 -13.14
N THR A 343 23.89 18.43 -12.57
CA THR A 343 25.31 18.08 -12.56
C THR A 343 25.75 17.20 -13.74
N GLU A 344 24.84 16.61 -14.52
CA GLU A 344 25.20 15.79 -15.69
C GLU A 344 25.28 16.57 -17.02
N SER A 345 24.99 17.88 -17.01
CA SER A 345 25.03 18.72 -18.22
C SER A 345 26.40 19.36 -18.51
N ALA A 346 27.45 18.97 -17.79
CA ALA A 346 28.77 19.60 -17.87
C ALA A 346 29.85 18.79 -18.62
N GLU A 347 29.50 17.66 -19.22
CA GLU A 347 30.40 16.92 -20.11
C GLU A 347 29.73 16.58 -21.45
N VAL A 348 29.62 17.57 -22.33
CA VAL A 348 29.69 17.38 -23.80
C VAL A 348 30.47 18.55 -24.40
#